data_AF-A0A382JTZ8-F1
#
_entry.id   AF-A0A382JTZ8-F1
#
_cell.length_a   1.000
_cell.length_b   1.000
_cell.length_c   1.000
_cell.angle_alpha   90.00
_cell.angle_beta   90.00
_cell.angle_gamma   90.00
#
_symmetry.space_group_name_H-M   'P 1'
#
loop_
_entity.id
_entity.type
_entity.pdbx_description
1 polymer ?
#
loop_
_entity_poly.entity_id
_entity_poly.type
_entity_poly.pdbx_seq_one_letter_code
_entity_poly.pdbx_strand_id
1 'polypeptide(L)'
;MILGHSNPFIVDAVRTELDKGLGFGAPTEIETSLAKKICQLMPSIELVRMVSSGTEATMSAIRLARGYTKRDKIVKFEGCYHGHSDSLLVKAGSGALTLGVPTSPGVPSDLAKHTLTLEYNNLDSVKALFSKMGEEVGCIIVEPVAGNMNCIPPKEGFLQGLRKLCDDYGSVLIFDEVMTGFRVALGGAQAYYRVKPDLTTLGKVIGGGLPVAAFGGRNEIMSQIAPLGPIYQAGTLSGNPLSMASGLAMLS
;
A
#
# COMPACT_ATOMS: atom_id res chain seq x y z
N MET A 1 -14.52 -3.36 -13.68
CA MET A 1 -14.08 -2.77 -12.38
C MET A 1 -15.32 -2.35 -11.59
N ILE A 2 -15.24 -1.51 -10.54
CA ILE A 2 -16.39 -1.25 -9.65
C ILE A 2 -17.62 -0.65 -10.37
N LEU A 3 -17.40 0.11 -11.46
CA LEU A 3 -18.46 0.64 -12.34
C LEU A 3 -18.86 -0.31 -13.49
N GLY A 4 -18.55 -1.61 -13.38
CA GLY A 4 -18.82 -2.60 -14.42
C GLY A 4 -17.68 -2.75 -15.44
N HIS A 5 -17.92 -3.59 -16.46
CA HIS A 5 -16.99 -3.84 -17.56
C HIS A 5 -17.30 -2.91 -18.74
N SER A 6 -16.26 -2.45 -19.43
CA SER A 6 -16.38 -1.60 -20.63
C SER A 6 -17.29 -0.39 -20.43
N ASN A 7 -17.20 0.25 -19.26
CA ASN A 7 -17.99 1.43 -18.95
C ASN A 7 -17.68 2.53 -20.00
N PRO A 8 -18.69 3.03 -20.75
CA PRO A 8 -18.45 3.97 -21.86
C PRO A 8 -17.68 5.22 -21.46
N PHE A 9 -17.97 5.77 -20.27
CA PHE A 9 -17.30 6.97 -19.76
C PHE A 9 -15.78 6.78 -19.61
N ILE A 10 -15.36 5.60 -19.15
CA ILE A 10 -13.94 5.26 -18.97
C ILE A 10 -13.29 4.95 -20.32
N VAL A 11 -13.97 4.17 -21.18
CA VAL A 11 -13.46 3.80 -22.49
C VAL A 11 -13.24 5.04 -23.37
N ASP A 12 -14.16 6.00 -23.34
CA ASP A 12 -14.05 7.22 -24.13
C ASP A 12 -12.96 8.15 -23.59
N ALA A 13 -12.75 8.21 -22.28
CA ALA A 13 -11.60 8.91 -21.68
C ALA A 13 -10.27 8.33 -22.15
N VAL A 14 -10.15 7.00 -22.21
CA VAL A 14 -8.94 6.32 -22.72
C VAL A 14 -8.75 6.57 -24.22
N ARG A 15 -9.82 6.50 -25.03
CA ARG A 15 -9.75 6.78 -26.48
C ARG A 15 -9.26 8.20 -26.77
N THR A 16 -9.80 9.17 -26.03
CA THR A 16 -9.39 10.58 -26.17
C THR A 16 -7.90 10.78 -25.90
N GLU A 17 -7.35 10.04 -24.93
CA GLU A 17 -5.93 10.14 -24.60
C GLU A 17 -5.04 9.33 -25.57
N LEU A 18 -5.56 8.22 -26.10
CA LEU A 18 -4.87 7.40 -27.11
C LEU A 18 -4.48 8.22 -28.35
N ASP A 19 -5.33 9.14 -28.79
CA ASP A 19 -5.07 10.01 -29.93
C ASP A 19 -3.87 10.94 -29.74
N LYS A 20 -3.39 11.12 -28.50
CA LYS A 20 -2.23 11.96 -28.15
C LYS A 20 -0.93 11.15 -27.97
N GLY A 21 -1.03 9.84 -27.79
CA GLY A 21 0.11 8.93 -27.62
C GLY A 21 -0.02 7.96 -26.44
N LEU A 22 0.82 6.93 -26.43
CA LEU A 22 0.75 5.84 -25.44
C LEU A 22 1.52 6.13 -24.14
N GLY A 23 2.60 6.92 -24.22
CA GLY A 23 3.46 7.22 -23.10
C GLY A 23 4.56 8.20 -23.49
N PHE A 24 4.95 9.06 -22.56
CA PHE A 24 5.82 10.20 -22.84
C PHE A 24 7.15 10.19 -22.09
N GLY A 25 7.27 9.39 -21.01
CA GLY A 25 8.47 9.39 -20.16
C GLY A 25 8.75 10.75 -19.49
N ALA A 26 7.75 11.63 -19.47
CA ALA A 26 7.80 12.98 -18.93
C ALA A 26 6.47 13.31 -18.24
N PRO A 27 6.46 14.27 -17.29
CA PRO A 27 5.25 14.64 -16.56
C PRO A 27 4.13 15.16 -17.46
N THR A 28 2.88 14.84 -17.09
CA THR A 28 1.65 15.27 -17.75
C THR A 28 0.66 15.89 -16.76
N GLU A 29 -0.28 16.68 -17.27
CA GLU A 29 -1.32 17.28 -16.44
C GLU A 29 -2.26 16.22 -15.81
N ILE A 30 -2.55 15.15 -16.55
CA ILE A 30 -3.49 14.11 -16.10
C ILE A 30 -2.99 13.37 -14.84
N GLU A 31 -1.67 13.21 -14.68
CA GLU A 31 -1.07 12.69 -13.45
C GLU A 31 -1.40 13.57 -12.24
N THR A 32 -1.28 14.89 -12.40
CA THR A 32 -1.58 15.86 -11.34
C THR A 32 -3.06 15.85 -11.00
N SER A 33 -3.93 15.74 -12.00
CA SER A 33 -5.38 15.67 -11.81
C SER A 33 -5.80 14.43 -11.04
N LEU A 34 -5.30 13.25 -11.40
CA LEU A 34 -5.58 12.01 -10.66
C LEU A 34 -5.00 12.07 -9.24
N ALA A 35 -3.76 12.57 -9.07
CA ALA A 35 -3.15 12.72 -7.75
C ALA A 35 -4.00 13.60 -6.82
N LYS A 36 -4.42 14.79 -7.30
CA LYS A 36 -5.30 15.70 -6.55
C LYS A 36 -6.63 15.03 -6.17
N LYS A 37 -7.24 14.29 -7.10
CA LYS A 37 -8.50 13.58 -6.85
C LYS A 37 -8.34 12.52 -5.76
N ILE A 38 -7.25 11.75 -5.77
CA ILE A 38 -6.95 10.76 -4.73
C ILE A 38 -6.77 11.44 -3.36
N CYS A 39 -5.94 12.48 -3.27
CA CYS A 39 -5.71 13.20 -2.02
C CYS A 39 -7.01 13.84 -1.47
N GLN A 40 -7.88 14.34 -2.36
CA GLN A 40 -9.18 14.88 -1.98
C GLN A 40 -10.11 13.81 -1.39
N LEU A 41 -10.18 12.63 -2.01
CA LEU A 41 -11.08 11.56 -1.59
C LEU A 41 -10.55 10.78 -0.37
N MET A 42 -9.23 10.78 -0.16
CA MET A 42 -8.55 10.04 0.91
C MET A 42 -7.55 10.95 1.65
N PRO A 43 -8.01 11.80 2.58
CA PRO A 43 -7.21 12.89 3.17
C PRO A 43 -6.00 12.48 4.02
N SER A 44 -5.80 11.18 4.30
CA SER A 44 -4.54 10.70 4.90
C SER A 44 -3.37 10.75 3.91
N ILE A 45 -3.69 10.77 2.61
CA ILE A 45 -2.74 10.88 1.52
C ILE A 45 -2.56 12.37 1.21
N GLU A 46 -1.54 12.97 1.82
CA GLU A 46 -1.17 14.37 1.60
C GLU A 46 -0.28 14.50 0.35
N LEU A 47 0.57 13.50 0.12
CA LEU A 47 1.35 13.31 -1.11
C LEU A 47 1.21 11.88 -1.63
N VAL A 48 1.24 11.72 -2.95
CA VAL A 48 1.07 10.42 -3.64
C VAL A 48 2.08 10.25 -4.76
N ARG A 49 2.54 9.02 -4.95
CA ARG A 49 3.41 8.59 -6.05
C ARG A 49 2.73 7.48 -6.83
N MET A 50 2.58 7.66 -8.14
CA MET A 50 2.08 6.63 -9.04
C MET A 50 3.18 5.59 -9.34
N VAL A 51 2.77 4.34 -9.46
CA VAL A 51 3.59 3.19 -9.86
C VAL A 51 2.75 2.27 -10.75
N SER A 52 3.32 1.19 -11.26
CA SER A 52 2.70 0.34 -12.29
C SER A 52 1.90 -0.83 -11.70
N SER A 53 2.15 -1.21 -10.45
CA SER A 53 1.46 -2.33 -9.81
C SER A 53 1.33 -2.21 -8.29
N GLY A 54 0.39 -2.98 -7.71
CA GLY A 54 0.24 -3.07 -6.25
C GLY A 54 1.52 -3.58 -5.56
N THR A 55 2.25 -4.52 -6.18
CA THR A 55 3.56 -4.97 -5.69
C THR A 55 4.57 -3.83 -5.62
N GLU A 56 4.63 -2.97 -6.64
CA GLU A 56 5.52 -1.80 -6.64
C GLU A 56 5.11 -0.79 -5.56
N ALA A 57 3.81 -0.63 -5.31
CA ALA A 57 3.31 0.28 -4.28
C ALA A 57 3.71 -0.19 -2.88
N THR A 58 3.47 -1.45 -2.56
CA THR A 58 3.79 -2.03 -1.24
C THR A 58 5.28 -2.12 -0.99
N MET A 59 6.08 -2.55 -1.98
CA MET A 59 7.53 -2.58 -1.83
C MET A 59 8.12 -1.17 -1.62
N SER A 60 7.54 -0.15 -2.26
CA SER A 60 7.95 1.24 -2.10
C SER A 60 7.53 1.82 -0.76
N ALA A 61 6.30 1.56 -0.31
CA ALA A 61 5.82 1.98 1.02
C ALA A 61 6.65 1.35 2.15
N ILE A 62 7.01 0.07 2.03
CA ILE A 62 7.89 -0.61 2.99
C ILE A 62 9.30 -0.02 2.99
N ARG A 63 9.90 0.20 1.81
CA ARG A 63 11.21 0.85 1.70
C ARG A 63 11.19 2.24 2.32
N LEU A 64 10.11 2.99 2.07
CA LEU A 64 9.89 4.32 2.62
C LEU A 64 9.79 4.28 4.14
N ALA A 65 8.99 3.37 4.70
CA ALA A 65 8.86 3.23 6.15
C ALA A 65 10.18 2.85 6.84
N ARG A 66 10.93 1.89 6.27
CA ARG A 66 12.28 1.54 6.75
C ARG A 66 13.22 2.74 6.71
N GLY A 67 13.25 3.47 5.60
CA GLY A 67 14.11 4.65 5.45
C GLY A 67 13.70 5.82 6.36
N TYR A 68 12.41 6.00 6.63
CA TYR A 68 11.87 7.00 7.55
C TYR A 68 12.25 6.69 9.00
N THR A 69 12.02 5.45 9.43
CA THR A 69 12.23 5.01 10.82
C THR A 69 13.66 4.58 11.14
N LYS A 70 14.47 4.28 10.11
CA LYS A 70 15.79 3.63 10.22
C LYS A 70 15.73 2.26 10.91
N ARG A 71 14.60 1.55 10.77
CA ARG A 71 14.35 0.24 11.37
C ARG A 71 14.06 -0.79 10.29
N ASP A 72 14.67 -1.97 10.40
CA ASP A 72 14.59 -2.98 9.34
C ASP A 72 13.35 -3.87 9.42
N LYS A 73 12.82 -4.10 10.63
CA LYS A 73 11.77 -5.10 10.82
C LYS A 73 10.42 -4.59 10.36
N ILE A 74 9.67 -5.47 9.69
CA ILE A 74 8.28 -5.22 9.29
C ILE A 74 7.39 -6.27 9.93
N VAL A 75 6.17 -5.87 10.31
CA VAL A 75 5.11 -6.79 10.72
C VAL A 75 4.10 -6.91 9.59
N LYS A 76 3.76 -8.14 9.21
CA LYS A 76 2.64 -8.48 8.33
C LYS A 76 1.75 -9.53 8.97
N PHE A 77 0.59 -9.76 8.39
CA PHE A 77 -0.35 -10.76 8.88
C PHE A 77 -0.41 -11.99 7.97
N GLU A 78 -0.56 -13.17 8.55
CA GLU A 78 -0.83 -14.40 7.83
C GLU A 78 -2.13 -14.27 7.02
N GLY A 79 -2.14 -14.85 5.82
CA GLY A 79 -3.24 -14.73 4.86
C GLY A 79 -3.37 -13.38 4.14
N CYS A 80 -2.78 -12.29 4.66
CA CYS A 80 -2.64 -11.04 3.91
C CYS A 80 -1.56 -11.16 2.81
N TYR A 81 -1.86 -10.59 1.64
CA TYR A 81 -0.98 -10.57 0.48
C TYR A 81 -0.74 -9.13 0.00
N HIS A 82 0.55 -8.77 -0.08
CA HIS A 82 1.02 -7.43 -0.38
C HIS A 82 1.89 -7.41 -1.64
N GLY A 83 1.64 -8.31 -2.59
CA GLY A 83 2.54 -8.53 -3.73
C GLY A 83 3.69 -9.50 -3.41
N HIS A 84 4.58 -9.66 -4.38
CA HIS A 84 5.59 -10.73 -4.39
C HIS A 84 7.03 -10.20 -4.24
N SER A 85 7.23 -9.05 -3.60
CA SER A 85 8.60 -8.62 -3.26
C SER A 85 9.20 -9.57 -2.22
N ASP A 86 10.49 -9.86 -2.30
CA ASP A 86 11.18 -10.86 -1.49
C ASP A 86 10.91 -10.76 0.02
N SER A 87 10.88 -9.54 0.58
CA SER A 87 10.59 -9.33 2.02
C SER A 87 9.17 -9.76 2.43
N LEU A 88 8.25 -10.00 1.51
CA LEU A 88 6.86 -10.37 1.79
C LEU A 88 6.56 -11.85 1.56
N LEU A 89 7.45 -12.57 0.86
CA LEU A 89 7.35 -14.01 0.61
C LEU A 89 7.92 -14.80 1.80
N VAL A 90 7.33 -14.56 2.98
CA VAL A 90 7.81 -15.02 4.28
C VAL A 90 6.64 -15.56 5.10
N LYS A 91 6.83 -16.73 5.73
CA LYS A 91 5.92 -17.30 6.73
C LYS A 91 6.58 -17.29 8.11
N ALA A 92 5.79 -17.47 9.15
CA ALA A 92 6.34 -17.68 10.49
C ALA A 92 7.23 -18.94 10.51
N GLY A 93 8.37 -18.85 11.20
CA GLY A 93 9.21 -20.02 11.47
C GLY A 93 8.51 -21.04 12.38
N SER A 94 8.95 -22.30 12.34
CA SER A 94 8.47 -23.33 13.25
C SER A 94 9.08 -23.15 14.65
N GLY A 95 8.25 -23.12 15.70
CA GLY A 95 8.68 -23.02 17.11
C GLY A 95 8.55 -21.61 17.70
N ALA A 96 9.02 -21.40 18.93
CA ALA A 96 9.00 -20.10 19.64
C ALA A 96 9.88 -19.01 19.00
N LEU A 97 10.44 -19.27 17.82
CA LEU A 97 11.31 -18.37 17.07
C LEU A 97 10.45 -17.51 16.13
N THR A 98 10.38 -16.22 16.41
CA THR A 98 9.73 -15.19 15.58
C THR A 98 10.47 -14.89 14.27
N LEU A 99 11.51 -15.65 13.94
CA LEU A 99 12.31 -15.44 12.74
C LEU A 99 11.55 -15.98 11.52
N GLY A 100 11.32 -15.10 10.54
CA GLY A 100 10.65 -15.45 9.30
C GLY A 100 11.46 -16.44 8.46
N VAL A 101 10.76 -17.35 7.79
CA VAL A 101 11.35 -18.27 6.80
C VAL A 101 10.78 -18.01 5.41
N PRO A 102 11.59 -18.04 4.34
CA PRO A 102 11.09 -17.87 2.98
C PRO A 102 9.99 -18.88 2.61
N THR A 103 9.01 -18.44 1.82
CA THR A 103 7.95 -19.31 1.28
C THR A 103 8.16 -19.72 -0.17
N SER A 104 9.09 -19.07 -0.88
CA SER A 104 9.42 -19.34 -2.27
C SER A 104 10.91 -19.62 -2.44
N PRO A 105 11.31 -20.63 -3.24
CA PRO A 105 12.68 -20.72 -3.75
C PRO A 105 13.11 -19.40 -4.42
N GLY A 106 14.40 -19.08 -4.33
CA GLY A 106 14.96 -17.84 -4.88
C GLY A 106 14.96 -16.64 -3.92
N VAL A 107 14.21 -16.69 -2.82
CA VAL A 107 14.24 -15.64 -1.78
C VAL A 107 15.34 -15.95 -0.75
N PRO A 108 16.35 -15.08 -0.58
CA PRO A 108 17.39 -15.28 0.45
C PRO A 108 16.81 -15.28 1.86
N SER A 109 17.26 -16.20 2.71
CA SER A 109 16.88 -16.28 4.12
C SER A 109 17.23 -15.00 4.90
N ASP A 110 18.30 -14.32 4.50
CA ASP A 110 18.71 -13.04 5.08
C ASP A 110 17.68 -11.92 4.93
N LEU A 111 16.81 -11.97 3.93
CA LEU A 111 15.72 -11.01 3.81
C LEU A 111 14.54 -11.38 4.71
N ALA A 112 14.28 -12.68 4.88
CA ALA A 112 13.13 -13.19 5.63
C ALA A 112 13.19 -12.89 7.13
N LYS A 113 14.40 -12.81 7.71
CA LYS A 113 14.60 -12.49 9.14
C LYS A 113 14.07 -11.11 9.54
N HIS A 114 13.88 -10.20 8.58
CA HIS A 114 13.36 -8.86 8.80
C HIS A 114 11.83 -8.76 8.67
N THR A 115 11.15 -9.89 8.45
CA THR A 115 9.69 -9.93 8.31
C THR A 115 9.08 -10.81 9.38
N LEU A 116 8.29 -10.19 10.22
CA LEU A 116 7.58 -10.80 11.34
C LEU A 116 6.13 -11.06 10.90
N THR A 117 5.73 -12.32 10.86
CA THR A 117 4.37 -12.71 10.48
C THR A 117 3.56 -13.03 11.72
N LEU A 118 2.44 -12.33 11.91
CA LEU A 118 1.49 -12.52 13.01
C LEU A 118 0.12 -12.96 12.49
N GLU A 119 -0.74 -13.42 13.38
CA GLU A 119 -2.11 -13.80 13.05
C GLU A 119 -3.01 -12.56 12.88
N TYR A 120 -3.71 -12.46 11.75
CA TYR A 120 -4.69 -11.39 11.52
C TYR A 120 -5.79 -11.44 12.59
N ASN A 121 -6.31 -10.29 13.03
CA ASN A 121 -7.31 -10.19 14.10
C ASN A 121 -6.86 -10.68 15.50
N ASN A 122 -5.57 -10.96 15.72
CA ASN A 122 -5.00 -11.29 17.03
C ASN A 122 -4.19 -10.12 17.58
N LEU A 123 -4.87 -9.08 18.09
CA LEU A 123 -4.21 -7.87 18.60
C LEU A 123 -3.26 -8.15 19.77
N ASP A 124 -3.57 -9.12 20.62
CA ASP A 124 -2.74 -9.44 21.78
C ASP A 124 -1.38 -10.03 21.37
N SER A 125 -1.34 -10.80 20.28
CA SER A 125 -0.06 -11.24 19.69
C SER A 125 0.81 -10.06 19.21
N VAL A 126 0.18 -9.02 18.65
CA VAL A 126 0.88 -7.80 18.20
C VAL A 126 1.40 -7.02 19.41
N LYS A 127 0.58 -6.82 20.44
CA LYS A 127 1.01 -6.17 21.69
C LYS A 127 2.17 -6.92 22.34
N ALA A 128 2.11 -8.24 22.41
CA ALA A 128 3.17 -9.07 22.98
C ALA A 128 4.49 -8.94 22.20
N LEU A 129 4.43 -8.87 20.87
CA LEU A 129 5.60 -8.63 20.03
C LEU A 129 6.17 -7.23 20.25
N PHE A 130 5.32 -6.20 20.24
CA PHE A 130 5.73 -4.80 20.41
C PHE A 130 6.33 -4.56 21.80
N SER A 131 5.79 -5.18 22.85
CA SER A 131 6.38 -5.13 24.20
C SER A 131 7.79 -5.69 24.26
N LYS A 132 8.14 -6.65 23.39
CA LYS A 132 9.48 -7.28 23.36
C LYS A 132 10.46 -6.57 22.43
N MET A 133 10.01 -6.10 21.27
CA MET A 133 10.89 -5.59 20.21
C MET A 133 10.23 -4.51 19.32
N GLY A 134 9.20 -3.81 19.81
CA GLY A 134 8.48 -2.78 19.04
C GLY A 134 9.38 -1.64 18.56
N GLU A 135 10.42 -1.31 19.32
CA GLU A 135 11.43 -0.30 18.96
C GLU A 135 12.27 -0.69 17.74
N GLU A 136 12.28 -1.98 17.37
CA GLU A 136 12.97 -2.47 16.18
C GLU A 136 12.06 -2.55 14.95
N VAL A 137 10.75 -2.33 15.12
CA VAL A 137 9.75 -2.43 14.05
C VAL A 137 9.60 -1.08 13.35
N GLY A 138 9.94 -1.06 12.07
CA GLY A 138 9.78 0.12 11.21
C GLY A 138 8.35 0.32 10.73
N CYS A 139 7.61 -0.76 10.45
CA CYS A 139 6.20 -0.66 10.08
C CYS A 139 5.37 -1.90 10.36
N ILE A 140 4.06 -1.68 10.49
CA ILE A 140 3.03 -2.70 10.31
C ILE A 140 2.39 -2.49 8.94
N ILE A 141 2.31 -3.51 8.11
CA ILE A 141 1.51 -3.52 6.88
C ILE A 141 0.33 -4.48 7.01
N VAL A 142 -0.87 -4.04 6.63
CA VAL A 142 -2.11 -4.79 6.81
C VAL A 142 -3.10 -4.51 5.69
N GLU A 143 -3.80 -5.53 5.20
CA GLU A 143 -5.05 -5.34 4.45
C GLU A 143 -6.14 -4.97 5.47
N PRO A 144 -6.73 -3.75 5.45
CA PRO A 144 -7.66 -3.35 6.51
C PRO A 144 -8.93 -4.20 6.55
N VAL A 145 -9.30 -4.78 5.40
CA VAL A 145 -10.18 -5.94 5.27
C VAL A 145 -9.40 -6.94 4.44
N ALA A 146 -9.06 -8.09 5.00
CA ALA A 146 -8.34 -9.10 4.25
C ALA A 146 -9.23 -9.63 3.12
N GLY A 147 -8.68 -9.67 1.89
CA GLY A 147 -9.37 -10.19 0.71
C GLY A 147 -8.67 -11.40 0.07
N ASN A 148 -7.37 -11.58 0.31
CA ASN A 148 -6.57 -12.64 -0.31
C ASN A 148 -6.64 -13.98 0.42
N MET A 149 -7.23 -14.01 1.62
CA MET A 149 -7.60 -15.22 2.36
C MET A 149 -9.13 -15.34 2.46
N ASN A 150 -9.83 -14.97 1.39
CA ASN A 150 -11.26 -14.65 1.37
C ASN A 150 -11.55 -13.30 2.06
N CYS A 151 -12.83 -12.91 2.14
CA CYS A 151 -13.26 -11.66 2.76
C CYS A 151 -13.35 -11.83 4.29
N ILE A 152 -12.36 -11.30 5.01
CA ILE A 152 -12.31 -11.35 6.47
C ILE A 152 -12.22 -9.91 7.03
N PRO A 153 -13.35 -9.34 7.49
CA PRO A 153 -13.36 -8.05 8.16
C PRO A 153 -12.50 -8.03 9.43
N PRO A 154 -11.96 -6.87 9.81
CA PRO A 154 -11.26 -6.72 11.07
C PRO A 154 -12.25 -6.89 12.24
N LYS A 155 -11.81 -7.54 13.32
CA LYS A 155 -12.52 -7.53 14.59
C LYS A 155 -12.56 -6.11 15.15
N GLU A 156 -13.58 -5.82 15.94
CA GLU A 156 -13.70 -4.53 16.63
C GLU A 156 -12.43 -4.21 17.42
N GLY A 157 -11.93 -2.98 17.29
CA GLY A 157 -10.73 -2.52 17.98
C GLY A 157 -9.41 -3.02 17.40
N PHE A 158 -9.38 -3.95 16.44
CA PHE A 158 -8.14 -4.47 15.88
C PHE A 158 -7.33 -3.35 15.18
N LEU A 159 -7.92 -2.67 14.20
CA LEU A 159 -7.23 -1.60 13.45
C LEU A 159 -6.87 -0.40 14.34
N GLN A 160 -7.75 -0.04 15.29
CA GLN A 160 -7.49 1.02 16.27
C GLN A 160 -6.33 0.64 17.19
N GLY A 161 -6.24 -0.63 17.59
CA GLY A 161 -5.13 -1.18 18.36
C GLY A 161 -3.81 -1.13 17.60
N LEU A 162 -3.80 -1.48 16.31
CA LEU A 162 -2.61 -1.35 15.46
C LEU A 162 -2.16 0.11 15.35
N ARG A 163 -3.09 1.03 15.12
CA ARG A 163 -2.81 2.47 15.07
C ARG A 163 -2.17 2.94 16.37
N LYS A 164 -2.77 2.62 17.51
CA LYS A 164 -2.23 2.99 18.82
C LYS A 164 -0.83 2.44 19.05
N LEU A 165 -0.57 1.17 18.70
CA LEU A 165 0.77 0.59 18.84
C LEU A 165 1.80 1.29 17.95
N CYS A 166 1.45 1.60 16.71
CA CYS A 166 2.31 2.36 15.82
C CYS A 166 2.62 3.76 16.37
N ASP A 167 1.63 4.44 16.95
CA ASP A 167 1.82 5.75 17.59
C ASP A 167 2.74 5.66 18.82
N ASP A 168 2.49 4.68 19.69
CA ASP A 168 3.23 4.52 20.95
C ASP A 168 4.72 4.16 20.72
N TYR A 169 5.03 3.40 19.67
CA TYR A 169 6.40 2.92 19.38
C TYR A 169 7.09 3.65 18.22
N GLY A 170 6.42 4.61 17.57
CA GLY A 170 6.95 5.31 16.40
C GLY A 170 7.12 4.44 15.15
N SER A 171 6.36 3.35 15.03
CA SER A 171 6.31 2.55 13.80
C SER A 171 5.33 3.18 12.79
N VAL A 172 5.58 2.99 11.50
CA VAL A 172 4.66 3.45 10.45
C VAL A 172 3.52 2.44 10.28
N LEU A 173 2.26 2.89 10.34
CA LEU A 173 1.12 2.05 9.95
C LEU A 173 0.86 2.19 8.45
N ILE A 174 0.95 1.08 7.72
CA ILE A 174 0.67 1.00 6.30
C ILE A 174 -0.63 0.23 6.08
N PHE A 175 -1.62 0.89 5.49
CA PHE A 175 -2.81 0.21 4.98
C PHE A 175 -2.61 -0.18 3.51
N ASP A 176 -2.69 -1.49 3.25
CA ASP A 176 -2.79 -1.99 1.89
C ASP A 176 -4.23 -1.93 1.41
N GLU A 177 -4.56 -0.80 0.79
CA GLU A 177 -5.87 -0.52 0.21
C GLU A 177 -5.90 -0.78 -1.30
N VAL A 178 -4.98 -1.61 -1.84
CA VAL A 178 -4.99 -1.98 -3.26
C VAL A 178 -6.32 -2.67 -3.63
N MET A 179 -6.97 -3.37 -2.71
CA MET A 179 -8.30 -3.97 -2.92
C MET A 179 -9.44 -3.14 -2.31
N THR A 180 -9.26 -2.62 -1.10
CA THR A 180 -10.31 -1.96 -0.32
C THR A 180 -10.53 -0.49 -0.69
N GLY A 181 -9.50 0.17 -1.22
CA GLY A 181 -9.52 1.58 -1.62
C GLY A 181 -10.59 1.83 -2.67
N PHE A 182 -11.42 2.84 -2.44
CA PHE A 182 -12.57 3.20 -3.29
C PHE A 182 -13.60 2.07 -3.50
N ARG A 183 -13.54 1.01 -2.68
CA ARG A 183 -14.43 -0.15 -2.76
C ARG A 183 -15.25 -0.35 -1.50
N VAL A 184 -14.58 -0.36 -0.33
CA VAL A 184 -15.26 -0.48 0.96
C VAL A 184 -16.07 0.78 1.25
N ALA A 185 -15.48 1.93 0.96
CA ALA A 185 -16.13 3.24 0.93
C ALA A 185 -15.39 4.14 -0.07
N LEU A 186 -15.96 5.31 -0.37
CA LEU A 186 -15.32 6.30 -1.26
C LEU A 186 -13.92 6.69 -0.74
N GLY A 187 -13.76 6.87 0.57
CA GLY A 187 -12.46 7.11 1.23
C GLY A 187 -11.72 5.85 1.65
N GLY A 188 -12.06 4.67 1.11
CA GLY A 188 -11.47 3.38 1.47
C GLY A 188 -11.89 2.85 2.85
N ALA A 189 -11.27 1.75 3.25
CA ALA A 189 -11.48 1.13 4.55
C ALA A 189 -11.05 2.04 5.71
N GLN A 190 -10.02 2.87 5.52
CA GLN A 190 -9.64 3.87 6.51
C GLN A 190 -10.76 4.85 6.87
N ALA A 191 -11.56 5.29 5.90
CA ALA A 191 -12.71 6.16 6.15
C ALA A 191 -13.84 5.39 6.83
N TYR A 192 -14.10 4.15 6.38
CA TYR A 192 -15.14 3.30 6.93
C TYR A 192 -14.90 2.95 8.42
N TYR A 193 -13.69 2.52 8.75
CA TYR A 193 -13.30 2.14 10.11
C TYR A 193 -12.78 3.31 10.96
N ARG A 194 -12.66 4.50 10.37
CA ARG A 194 -12.17 5.74 11.02
C ARG A 194 -10.79 5.55 11.66
N VAL A 195 -9.88 4.90 10.95
CA VAL A 195 -8.48 4.71 11.36
C VAL A 195 -7.58 5.33 10.31
N LYS A 196 -6.76 6.31 10.71
CA LYS A 196 -5.83 7.02 9.81
C LYS A 196 -4.47 6.28 9.76
N PRO A 197 -4.10 5.62 8.65
CA PRO A 197 -2.76 5.09 8.49
C PRO A 197 -1.74 6.22 8.21
N ASP A 198 -0.46 5.94 8.37
CA ASP A 198 0.62 6.87 8.00
C ASP A 198 0.90 6.83 6.49
N LEU A 199 0.81 5.62 5.90
CA LEU A 199 0.91 5.37 4.47
C LEU A 199 -0.24 4.47 4.00
N THR A 200 -0.67 4.67 2.76
CA THR A 200 -1.65 3.85 2.07
C THR A 200 -1.10 3.41 0.72
N THR A 201 -1.30 2.15 0.36
CA THR A 201 -1.09 1.66 -1.00
C THR A 201 -2.41 1.46 -1.71
N LEU A 202 -2.46 1.85 -2.98
CA LEU A 202 -3.65 1.83 -3.83
C LEU A 202 -3.32 1.13 -5.14
N GLY A 203 -4.35 0.62 -5.80
CA GLY A 203 -4.27 0.01 -7.12
C GLY A 203 -5.66 -0.34 -7.59
N LYS A 204 -5.77 -1.23 -8.57
CA LYS A 204 -7.04 -1.73 -9.09
C LYS A 204 -7.98 -0.57 -9.51
N VAL A 205 -8.84 -0.09 -8.60
CA VAL A 205 -9.86 0.95 -8.88
C VAL A 205 -9.22 2.22 -9.46
N ILE A 206 -8.09 2.66 -8.92
CA ILE A 206 -7.41 3.88 -9.40
C ILE A 206 -6.84 3.77 -10.82
N GLY A 207 -6.88 2.59 -11.45
CA GLY A 207 -6.50 2.42 -12.84
C GLY A 207 -7.65 2.22 -13.79
N GLY A 208 -8.89 2.16 -13.30
CA GLY A 208 -10.07 1.94 -14.14
C GLY A 208 -10.05 0.65 -14.99
N GLY A 209 -9.11 -0.26 -14.76
CA GLY A 209 -8.88 -1.46 -15.56
C GLY A 209 -7.51 -1.54 -16.24
N LEU A 210 -6.72 -0.46 -16.23
CA LEU A 210 -5.35 -0.42 -16.73
C LEU A 210 -4.32 -0.57 -15.59
N PRO A 211 -3.07 -0.99 -15.89
CA PRO A 211 -1.99 -1.07 -14.91
C PRO A 211 -1.64 0.31 -14.33
N VAL A 212 -1.99 0.51 -13.07
CA VAL A 212 -1.50 1.60 -12.22
C VAL A 212 -1.79 1.23 -10.77
N ALA A 213 -0.90 1.69 -9.92
CA ALA A 213 -1.02 1.69 -8.49
C ALA A 213 -0.43 2.98 -7.93
N ALA A 214 -0.55 3.18 -6.64
CA ALA A 214 0.04 4.32 -5.98
C ALA A 214 0.42 3.98 -4.54
N PHE A 215 1.39 4.70 -3.99
CA PHE A 215 1.61 4.77 -2.55
C PHE A 215 1.66 6.23 -2.14
N GLY A 216 1.11 6.54 -0.98
CA GLY A 216 0.99 7.91 -0.50
C GLY A 216 0.64 7.96 0.98
N GLY A 217 0.68 9.15 1.56
CA GLY A 217 0.43 9.31 2.99
C GLY A 217 0.91 10.66 3.50
N ARG A 218 1.34 10.70 4.76
CA ARG A 218 1.84 11.91 5.43
C ARG A 218 2.97 12.56 4.65
N ASN A 219 2.91 13.88 4.52
CA ASN A 219 3.87 14.67 3.77
C ASN A 219 5.31 14.48 4.27
N GLU A 220 5.52 14.46 5.59
CA GLU A 220 6.85 14.28 6.21
C GLU A 220 7.52 12.94 5.84
N ILE A 221 6.72 11.89 5.63
CA ILE A 221 7.21 10.56 5.25
C ILE A 221 7.46 10.57 3.74
N MET A 222 6.46 10.98 2.95
CA MET A 222 6.53 10.98 1.48
C MET A 222 7.62 11.91 0.93
N SER A 223 7.96 12.98 1.62
CA SER A 223 9.06 13.90 1.24
C SER A 223 10.44 13.24 1.26
N GLN A 224 10.59 12.04 1.84
CA GLN A 224 11.85 11.28 1.78
C GLN A 224 12.06 10.54 0.45
N ILE A 225 11.04 10.45 -0.41
CA ILE A 225 11.15 9.79 -1.70
C ILE A 225 11.90 10.69 -2.70
N ALA A 226 12.80 10.10 -3.48
CA ALA A 226 13.49 10.77 -4.57
C ALA A 226 12.48 11.35 -5.60
N PRO A 227 12.69 12.57 -6.11
CA PRO A 227 13.92 13.38 -5.99
C PRO A 227 13.96 14.32 -4.78
N LEU A 228 12.90 14.42 -3.96
CA LEU A 228 12.87 15.34 -2.81
C LEU A 228 13.76 14.85 -1.66
N GLY A 229 13.81 13.54 -1.46
CA GLY A 229 14.62 12.90 -0.44
C GLY A 229 15.47 11.74 -0.95
N PRO A 230 16.18 11.05 -0.04
CA PRO A 230 17.21 10.07 -0.41
C PRO A 230 16.66 8.68 -0.76
N ILE A 231 15.38 8.38 -0.52
CA ILE A 231 14.83 7.04 -0.69
C ILE A 231 14.42 6.84 -2.15
N TYR A 232 15.12 5.94 -2.84
CA TYR A 232 14.95 5.74 -4.27
C TYR A 232 13.68 4.96 -4.63
N GLN A 233 12.92 5.53 -5.56
CA GLN A 233 11.88 4.86 -6.34
C GLN A 233 11.76 5.58 -7.68
N ALA A 234 11.75 4.81 -8.76
CA ALA A 234 11.47 5.29 -10.12
C ALA A 234 10.71 4.20 -10.88
N GLY A 235 10.04 4.58 -11.97
CA GLY A 235 9.39 3.63 -12.88
C GLY A 235 9.15 4.27 -14.23
N THR A 236 9.66 3.66 -15.30
CA THR A 236 9.63 4.21 -16.66
C THR A 236 8.21 4.47 -17.17
N LEU A 237 7.26 3.61 -16.79
CA LEU A 237 5.86 3.67 -17.23
C LEU A 237 4.90 4.17 -16.13
N SER A 238 5.46 4.60 -14.99
CA SER A 238 4.67 5.21 -13.92
C SER A 238 4.05 6.51 -14.43
N GLY A 239 2.78 6.73 -14.10
CA GLY A 239 2.07 7.94 -14.56
C GLY A 239 1.68 7.95 -16.04
N ASN A 240 1.69 6.80 -16.73
CA ASN A 240 1.32 6.77 -18.15
C ASN A 240 -0.10 7.34 -18.38
N PRO A 241 -0.30 8.15 -19.45
CA PRO A 241 -1.48 8.99 -19.59
C PRO A 241 -2.78 8.18 -19.74
N LEU A 242 -2.73 7.00 -20.39
CA LEU A 242 -3.89 6.12 -20.54
C LEU A 242 -4.40 5.61 -19.19
N SER A 243 -3.50 5.10 -18.34
CA SER A 243 -3.85 4.65 -16.99
C SER A 243 -4.36 5.81 -16.13
N MET A 244 -3.77 7.01 -16.26
CA MET A 244 -4.22 8.19 -15.51
C MET A 244 -5.62 8.62 -15.93
N ALA A 245 -5.90 8.68 -17.24
CA ALA A 245 -7.22 9.05 -17.77
C ALA A 245 -8.30 8.05 -17.35
N SER A 246 -8.01 6.75 -17.48
CA SER A 246 -8.88 5.66 -17.02
C SER A 246 -9.17 5.75 -15.52
N GLY A 247 -8.13 5.99 -14.72
CA GLY A 247 -8.23 6.17 -13.28
C GLY A 247 -9.05 7.39 -12.87
N LEU A 248 -8.81 8.54 -13.51
CA LEU A 248 -9.53 9.77 -13.22
C LEU A 248 -11.00 9.64 -13.57
N ALA A 249 -11.33 9.03 -14.71
CA ALA A 249 -12.71 8.75 -15.10
C ALA A 249 -13.39 7.79 -14.11
N MET A 250 -12.69 6.78 -13.59
CA MET A 250 -13.23 5.87 -12.57
C MET A 250 -13.57 6.58 -11.25
N LEU A 251 -12.82 7.63 -10.88
CA LEU A 251 -12.99 8.35 -9.60
C LEU A 251 -13.85 9.61 -9.72
N SER A 252 -14.27 9.99 -10.93
CA SER A 252 -15.08 11.19 -11.18
C SER A 252 -16.57 10.88 -11.08
#